data_AF-A0A4R4QRR3-F1
#
_entry.id   AF-A0A4R4QRR3-F1
#
_cell.length_a   1.000
_cell.length_b   1.000
_cell.length_c   1.000
_cell.angle_alpha   90.00
_cell.angle_beta   90.00
_cell.angle_gamma   90.00
#
_symmetry.space_group_name_H-M   'P 1'
#
loop_
_entity.id
_entity.type
_entity.pdbx_description
1 polymer ?
#
loop_
_entity_poly.entity_id
_entity_poly.type
_entity_poly.pdbx_seq_one_letter_code
_entity_poly.pdbx_strand_id
1 'polypeptide(L)'
;MNSIPVDLSRLTGLLCVAAPEPKTDLDGEQRKDRDGNHLWVTGIAVRRAGTRKASVIDVQTAAQPEGVTEGSPVGVTELDVSLWEIEGRHGLSYKAASIYPKRPGNGGSSSAAVPTPPQRERGGKAGQS
;
A
#
# COMPACT_ATOMS: atom_id res chain seq x y z
N MET A 1 10.31 -4.96 25.69
CA MET A 1 10.36 -4.66 24.24
C MET A 1 9.54 -3.40 24.03
N ASN A 2 10.17 -2.27 23.74
CA ASN A 2 9.47 -0.98 23.59
C ASN A 2 9.09 -0.79 22.12
N SER A 3 7.92 -1.32 21.72
CA SER A 3 7.36 -1.08 20.39
C SER A 3 6.62 0.25 20.39
N ILE A 4 6.82 1.04 19.34
CA ILE A 4 6.15 2.33 19.14
C ILE A 4 5.13 2.13 18.01
N PRO A 5 3.83 2.35 18.25
CA PRO A 5 2.82 2.25 17.22
C PRO A 5 2.98 3.39 16.20
N VAL A 6 2.92 3.05 14.92
CA VAL A 6 3.03 4.01 13.83
C VAL A 6 1.64 4.53 13.47
N ASP A 7 1.48 5.86 13.51
CA ASP A 7 0.24 6.52 13.09
C ASP A 7 0.08 6.45 11.56
N LEU A 8 -0.68 5.45 11.11
CA LEU A 8 -0.97 5.20 9.70
C LEU A 8 -1.79 6.31 9.04
N SER A 9 -2.52 7.13 9.81
CA SER A 9 -3.34 8.24 9.26
C SER A 9 -2.49 9.33 8.62
N ARG A 10 -1.22 9.44 9.02
CA ARG A 10 -0.25 10.40 8.48
C ARG A 10 0.42 9.91 7.20
N LEU A 11 0.16 8.67 6.78
CA LEU A 11 0.71 8.08 5.57
C LEU A 11 -0.27 8.29 4.41
N THR A 12 0.23 8.80 3.30
CA THR A 12 -0.59 9.18 2.13
C THR A 12 -0.40 8.26 0.94
N GLY A 13 0.62 7.41 0.97
CA GLY A 13 0.86 6.39 -0.04
C GLY A 13 1.69 5.26 0.56
N LEU A 14 1.18 4.03 0.42
CA LEU A 14 1.91 2.81 0.67
C LEU A 14 1.90 1.99 -0.62
N LEU A 15 3.08 1.63 -1.08
CA LEU A 15 3.28 0.85 -2.30
C LEU A 15 4.15 -0.35 -1.98
N CYS A 16 3.75 -1.53 -2.45
CA CYS A 16 4.60 -2.71 -2.42
C CYS A 16 5.76 -2.51 -3.41
N VAL A 17 7.00 -2.53 -2.92
CA VAL A 17 8.21 -2.43 -3.76
C VAL A 17 9.04 -3.71 -3.77
N ALA A 18 8.78 -4.63 -2.85
CA ALA A 18 9.25 -6.01 -2.92
C ALA A 18 8.11 -6.93 -2.48
N ALA A 19 7.81 -7.95 -3.27
CA ALA A 19 6.75 -8.91 -2.99
C ALA A 19 6.99 -9.63 -1.64
N PRO A 20 5.97 -10.23 -1.03
CA PRO A 20 6.16 -10.96 0.22
C PRO A 20 7.06 -12.18 0.03
N GLU A 21 8.16 -12.21 0.76
CA GLU A 21 9.15 -13.28 0.73
C GLU A 21 9.28 -13.94 2.11
N PRO A 22 9.57 -15.25 2.18
CA PRO A 22 9.84 -15.92 3.44
C PRO A 22 11.11 -15.34 4.07
N LYS A 23 11.02 -14.86 5.31
CA LYS A 23 12.19 -14.36 6.02
C LYS A 23 13.06 -15.54 6.44
N THR A 24 14.22 -15.71 5.82
CA THR A 24 15.17 -16.77 6.16
C THR A 24 16.19 -16.31 7.20
N ASP A 25 16.70 -17.25 8.00
CA ASP A 25 17.87 -17.03 8.84
C ASP A 25 19.18 -17.24 8.05
N LEU A 26 20.32 -17.05 8.71
CA LEU A 26 21.65 -17.26 8.12
C LEU A 26 21.86 -18.69 7.60
N ASP A 27 21.21 -19.68 8.22
CA ASP A 27 21.25 -21.08 7.82
C ASP A 27 20.27 -21.42 6.67
N GLY A 28 19.50 -20.45 6.17
CA GLY A 28 18.55 -20.62 5.07
C GLY A 28 17.16 -21.11 5.49
N GLU A 29 16.97 -21.47 6.76
CA GLU A 29 15.68 -21.89 7.30
C GLU A 29 14.73 -20.69 7.49
N GLN A 30 13.44 -20.90 7.24
CA GLN A 30 12.45 -19.84 7.44
C GLN A 30 12.30 -19.52 8.93
N ARG A 31 12.53 -18.26 9.27
CA ARG A 31 12.45 -17.75 10.63
C ARG A 31 11.00 -17.85 11.12
N LYS A 32 10.84 -18.30 12.35
CA LYS A 32 9.55 -18.37 13.04
C LYS A 32 9.47 -17.31 14.13
N ASP A 33 8.27 -16.78 14.37
CA ASP A 33 8.02 -16.00 15.58
C ASP A 33 7.91 -16.92 16.80
N ARG A 34 7.80 -16.33 17.99
CA ARG A 34 7.62 -17.02 19.27
C ARG A 34 6.43 -17.98 19.27
N ASP A 35 5.38 -17.67 18.52
CA ASP A 35 4.18 -18.49 18.38
C ASP A 35 4.35 -19.62 17.33
N GLY A 36 5.53 -19.77 16.72
CA GLY A 36 5.83 -20.80 15.74
C GLY A 36 5.42 -20.45 14.31
N ASN A 37 4.84 -19.28 14.09
CA ASN A 37 4.40 -18.81 12.78
C ASN A 37 5.59 -18.42 11.89
N HIS A 38 5.55 -18.83 10.63
CA HIS A 38 6.54 -18.45 9.64
C HIS A 38 6.51 -16.93 9.39
N LEU A 39 7.68 -16.31 9.47
CA LEU A 39 7.82 -14.88 9.20
C LEU A 39 7.95 -14.63 7.71
N TRP A 40 7.25 -13.59 7.29
CA TRP A 40 7.29 -13.03 5.95
C TRP A 40 7.81 -11.61 6.02
N VAL A 41 8.58 -11.21 5.01
CA VAL A 41 9.07 -9.85 4.85
C VAL A 41 8.49 -9.26 3.57
N THR A 42 8.06 -8.02 3.61
CA THR A 42 7.55 -7.30 2.45
C THR A 42 8.14 -5.90 2.43
N GLY A 43 8.72 -5.52 1.29
CA GLY A 43 9.27 -4.18 1.10
C GLY A 43 8.16 -3.20 0.77
N ILE A 44 7.97 -2.19 1.62
CA ILE A 44 6.92 -1.18 1.44
C ILE A 44 7.56 0.22 1.34
N ALA A 45 7.27 0.91 0.25
CA ALA A 45 7.54 2.34 0.16
C ALA A 45 6.43 3.11 0.88
N VAL A 46 6.81 3.87 1.89
CA VAL A 46 5.93 4.71 2.69
C VAL A 46 6.19 6.19 2.40
N ARG A 47 5.10 6.95 2.22
CA ARG A 47 5.16 8.40 2.05
C ARG A 47 4.33 9.12 3.10
N ARG A 48 4.97 10.04 3.83
CA ARG A 48 4.29 10.90 4.82
C ARG A 48 3.61 12.09 4.16
N ALA A 49 2.40 12.40 4.62
CA ALA A 49 1.67 13.60 4.23
C ALA A 49 2.57 14.86 4.32
N GLY A 50 2.43 15.76 3.34
CA GLY A 50 3.17 17.02 3.33
C GLY A 50 4.66 16.90 3.02
N THR A 51 5.18 15.71 2.71
CA THR A 51 6.59 15.52 2.33
C THR A 51 6.72 14.92 0.94
N ARG A 52 7.82 15.28 0.24
CA ARG A 52 8.20 14.67 -1.03
C ARG A 52 8.97 13.34 -0.84
N LYS A 53 9.61 13.16 0.32
CA LYS A 53 10.44 11.98 0.59
C LYS A 53 9.56 10.75 0.79
N ALA A 54 9.95 9.66 0.15
CA ALA A 54 9.46 8.32 0.45
C ALA A 54 10.60 7.54 1.09
N SER A 55 10.26 6.67 2.04
CA SER A 55 11.20 5.73 2.65
C SER A 55 10.76 4.33 2.28
N VAL A 56 11.71 3.43 2.02
CA VAL A 56 11.42 2.00 1.88
C VAL A 56 11.70 1.35 3.22
N ILE A 57 10.75 0.56 3.71
CA ILE A 57 10.87 -0.20 4.96
C ILE A 57 10.51 -1.66 4.72
N ASP A 58 11.23 -2.55 5.40
CA ASP A 58 10.94 -3.97 5.40
C ASP A 58 9.99 -4.30 6.55
N VAL A 59 8.76 -4.64 6.21
CA VAL A 59 7.71 -4.94 7.18
C VAL A 59 7.59 -6.44 7.35
N GLN A 60 7.66 -6.89 8.59
CA GLN A 60 7.51 -8.30 8.95
C GLN A 60 6.06 -8.62 9.33
N THR A 61 5.58 -9.77 8.87
CA THR A 61 4.25 -10.32 9.18
C THR A 61 4.37 -11.79 9.57
N ALA A 62 3.48 -12.26 10.44
CA ALA A 62 3.43 -13.65 10.91
C ALA A 62 2.61 -14.57 9.99
N ALA A 63 2.00 -14.02 8.95
CA ALA A 63 1.26 -14.77 7.93
C ALA A 63 1.60 -14.20 6.56
N GLN A 64 1.51 -15.03 5.52
CA GLN A 64 1.78 -14.59 4.15
C GLN A 64 0.73 -13.56 3.71
N PRO A 65 1.13 -12.35 3.30
CA PRO A 65 0.23 -11.39 2.67
C PRO A 65 -0.28 -11.92 1.32
N GLU A 66 -1.57 -12.25 1.24
CA GLU A 66 -2.20 -12.74 0.00
C GLU A 66 -2.59 -11.58 -0.94
N GLY A 67 -2.41 -11.79 -2.24
CA GLY A 67 -2.79 -10.82 -3.27
C GLY A 67 -1.96 -9.53 -3.29
N VAL A 68 -0.88 -9.47 -2.52
CA VAL A 68 0.08 -8.36 -2.54
C VAL A 68 1.14 -8.63 -3.60
N THR A 69 1.18 -7.77 -4.61
CA THR A 69 2.15 -7.83 -5.70
C THR A 69 2.98 -6.56 -5.77
N GLU A 70 4.22 -6.67 -6.25
CA GLU A 70 5.09 -5.52 -6.49
C GLU A 70 4.42 -4.47 -7.40
N GLY A 71 4.63 -3.20 -7.10
CA GLY A 71 4.04 -2.07 -7.81
C GLY A 71 2.57 -1.81 -7.47
N SER A 72 1.95 -2.60 -6.59
CA SER A 72 0.55 -2.41 -6.21
C SER A 72 0.39 -1.57 -4.94
N PRO A 73 -0.64 -0.71 -4.83
CA PRO A 73 -0.95 -0.02 -3.59
C PRO A 73 -1.35 -1.03 -2.52
N VAL A 74 -0.90 -0.81 -1.28
CA VAL A 74 -1.19 -1.70 -0.15
C VAL A 74 -1.78 -0.95 1.02
N GLY A 75 -2.51 -1.68 1.86
CA GLY A 75 -2.87 -1.28 3.21
C GLY A 75 -2.10 -2.11 4.22
N VAL A 76 -1.88 -1.55 5.41
CA VAL A 76 -1.20 -2.20 6.52
C VAL A 76 -2.07 -2.01 7.77
N THR A 77 -2.11 -2.99 8.66
CA THR A 77 -2.76 -2.88 9.98
C THR A 77 -1.75 -3.06 11.11
N GLU A 78 -1.96 -2.35 12.22
CA GLU A 78 -1.16 -2.47 13.45
C GLU A 78 0.34 -2.44 13.19
N LEU A 79 0.80 -1.36 12.52
CA LEU A 79 2.21 -1.18 12.21
C LEU A 79 2.93 -0.67 13.45
N ASP A 80 3.88 -1.46 13.93
CA ASP A 80 4.75 -1.15 15.06
C ASP A 80 6.20 -1.09 14.62
N VAL A 81 6.95 -0.18 15.25
CA VAL A 81 8.41 -0.12 15.09
C VAL A 81 9.08 -0.43 16.42
N SER A 82 10.10 -1.29 16.39
CA SER A 82 10.95 -1.58 17.53
C SER A 82 12.40 -1.24 17.20
N LEU A 83 13.07 -0.54 18.12
CA LEU A 83 14.52 -0.38 18.08
C LEU A 83 15.17 -1.64 18.63
N TRP A 84 16.16 -2.19 17.93
CA TRP A 84 16.98 -3.29 18.41
C TRP A 84 18.45 -2.89 18.41
N GLU A 85 19.20 -3.49 19.31
CA GLU A 85 20.66 -3.40 19.38
C GLU A 85 21.21 -4.80 19.68
N ILE A 86 22.11 -5.29 18.84
CA ILE A 86 22.80 -6.57 19.01
C ILE A 86 24.27 -6.33 18.68
N GLU A 87 25.15 -6.57 19.66
CA GLU A 87 26.61 -6.51 19.49
C GLU A 87 27.09 -5.20 18.83
N GLY A 88 26.51 -4.06 19.23
CA GLY A 88 26.83 -2.73 18.71
C GLY A 88 26.18 -2.39 17.36
N ARG A 89 25.48 -3.33 16.72
CA ARG A 89 24.60 -3.05 15.58
C ARG A 89 23.23 -2.63 16.11
N HIS A 90 22.72 -1.51 15.65
CA HIS A 90 21.38 -1.06 15.98
C HIS A 90 20.57 -0.86 14.71
N GLY A 91 19.26 -1.00 14.82
CA GLY A 91 18.36 -0.82 13.70
C GLY A 91 16.91 -0.72 14.11
N LEU A 92 16.08 -0.32 13.16
CA LEU A 92 14.63 -0.33 13.29
C LEU A 92 14.09 -1.61 12.68
N SER A 93 13.18 -2.27 13.40
CA SER A 93 12.43 -3.41 12.89
C SER A 93 10.96 -3.02 12.84
N TYR A 94 10.35 -3.15 11.66
CA TYR A 94 8.94 -2.88 11.45
C TYR A 94 8.16 -4.19 11.44
N LYS A 95 7.07 -4.25 12.21
CA LYS A 95 6.16 -5.40 12.28
C LYS A 95 4.74 -4.91 12.06
N ALA A 96 3.94 -5.70 11.36
CA ALA A 96 2.53 -5.43 11.15
C ALA A 96 1.70 -6.70 11.41
N ALA A 97 0.43 -6.53 11.77
CA ALA A 97 -0.50 -7.65 11.90
C ALA A 97 -0.87 -8.22 10.52
N SER A 98 -1.11 -7.36 9.52
CA SER A 98 -1.45 -7.78 8.16
C SER A 98 -1.10 -6.72 7.12
N ILE A 99 -0.79 -7.18 5.91
CA ILE A 99 -0.61 -6.37 4.70
C ILE A 99 -1.60 -6.89 3.67
N TYR A 100 -2.34 -6.00 3.01
CA TYR A 100 -3.38 -6.38 2.04
C TYR A 100 -3.36 -5.46 0.82
N PRO A 101 -3.75 -5.95 -0.36
CA PRO A 101 -3.85 -5.11 -1.55
C PRO A 101 -4.92 -4.04 -1.35
N LYS A 102 -4.55 -2.79 -1.61
CA LYS A 102 -5.50 -1.68 -1.70
C LYS A 102 -5.81 -1.49 -3.17
N ARG A 103 -7.08 -1.60 -3.55
CA ARG A 103 -7.50 -1.24 -4.90
C ARG A 103 -6.97 0.18 -5.18
N PRO A 104 -6.24 0.42 -6.28
CA PRO A 104 -5.92 1.78 -6.68
C PRO A 104 -7.26 2.50 -6.75
N GLY A 105 -7.46 3.50 -5.90
CA GLY A 105 -8.73 4.22 -5.86
C GLY A 105 -9.02 4.65 -7.29
N ASN A 106 -10.14 4.17 -7.84
CA ASN A 106 -10.75 4.78 -9.01
C ASN A 106 -10.95 6.25 -8.61
N GLY A 107 -9.98 7.09 -8.93
CA GLY A 107 -10.21 8.51 -9.16
C GLY A 107 -11.18 8.55 -10.32
N GLY A 108 -12.46 8.34 -10.01
CA GLY A 108 -13.57 8.51 -10.92
C GLY A 108 -13.56 9.97 -11.29
N SER A 109 -12.81 10.31 -12.34
CA SER A 109 -13.26 11.30 -13.29
C SER A 109 -14.57 10.74 -13.83
N SER A 110 -15.67 11.01 -13.13
CA SER A 110 -16.97 11.15 -13.77
C SER A 110 -16.78 12.26 -14.79
N SER A 111 -16.30 11.89 -15.98
CA SER A 111 -16.35 12.76 -17.15
C SER A 111 -17.84 12.97 -17.39
N ALA A 112 -18.32 14.11 -16.92
CA ALA A 112 -19.68 14.55 -17.10
C ALA A 112 -19.97 14.47 -18.60
N ALA A 113 -20.84 13.54 -18.97
CA ALA A 113 -21.39 13.44 -20.31
C ALA A 113 -21.97 14.82 -20.65
N VAL A 114 -21.41 15.46 -21.66
CA VAL A 114 -21.90 16.73 -22.21
C VAL A 114 -23.33 16.48 -22.70
N PRO A 115 -24.38 17.12 -22.16
CA PRO A 115 -25.71 16.98 -22.71
C PRO A 115 -25.75 17.69 -24.07
N THR A 116 -26.04 16.92 -25.12
CA THR A 116 -26.27 17.43 -26.48
C THR A 116 -27.43 18.43 -26.46
N PRO A 117 -27.29 19.66 -27.00
CA PRO A 117 -28.41 20.59 -27.10
C PRO A 117 -29.44 20.09 -28.12
N PRO A 118 -30.76 20.35 -27.91
CA PRO A 118 -31.81 19.87 -28.79
C PRO A 118 -31.74 20.57 -30.15
N GLN A 119 -31.70 19.77 -31.23
CA GLN A 119 -31.76 20.24 -32.60
C GLN A 119 -33.13 20.90 -32.84
N ARG A 120 -33.11 22.21 -33.01
CA ARG A 120 -34.26 23.05 -33.33
C ARG A 120 -34.80 22.66 -34.71
N GLU A 121 -35.96 22.01 -34.76
CA GLU A 121 -36.74 21.79 -35.98
C GLU A 121 -36.88 23.12 -36.75
N ARG A 122 -36.22 23.23 -37.90
CA ARG A 122 -36.56 24.27 -38.89
C ARG A 122 -37.72 23.75 -39.72
N GLY A 123 -38.92 24.20 -39.35
CA GLY A 123 -40.09 24.10 -40.20
C GLY A 123 -39.82 24.70 -41.57
N GLY A 124 -39.96 23.86 -42.61
CA GLY A 124 -40.01 24.30 -44.00
C GLY A 124 -41.39 24.84 -44.33
N LYS A 125 -41.55 26.17 -44.33
CA LYS A 125 -42.67 26.85 -45.00
C LYS A 125 -42.30 27.12 -46.46
N ALA A 126 -43.21 26.70 -47.35
CA ALA A 126 -43.74 27.39 -48.52
C ALA A 126 -42.79 28.10 -49.51
N GLY A 127 -42.89 27.71 -50.79
CA GLY A 127 -42.47 28.48 -51.96
C GLY A 127 -42.49 27.60 -53.22
N GLN A 128 -43.64 27.46 -53.89
CA GLN A 128 -43.98 28.15 -55.16
C GLN A 128 -43.11 27.75 -56.37
N SER A 129 -43.70 26.95 -57.26
CA SER A 129 -43.84 27.21 -58.72
C SER A 129 -44.94 26.31 -59.27
#